data_AF-A0A954VH76-F1
#
_entry.id   AF-A0A954VH76-F1
#
_cell.length_a   1.000
_cell.length_b   1.000
_cell.length_c   1.000
_cell.angle_alpha   90.00
_cell.angle_beta   90.00
_cell.angle_gamma   90.00
#
_symmetry.space_group_name_H-M   'P 1'
#
loop_
_entity.id
_entity.type
_entity.pdbx_description
1 polymer ?
#
loop_
_entity_poly.entity_id
_entity_poly.type
_entity_poly.pdbx_seq_one_letter_code
_entity_poly.pdbx_strand_id
1 'polypeptide(L)'
;MSFSFGISSPGSTLRITASRTIFTTLVPPLQHDLINFYGPGGSFRSYSLWQLFSEPRVIPEGYFKDKVVFLGFASDLRGRGFTDKEILEVTAPGGDMYGVEIHATIAGNIIENKFISRISPVLESLLIVLAIFVMTFSILFMQPQYAASVLVGTACIWAAATFVAFKYFLYFLPGFMVITGSIVQIFAIGMFTIALIAQRELEDTKRKVGLST
;
A
#
# COMPACT_ATOMS: atom_id res chain seq x y z
N MET A 1 -32.83 -8.56 -19.28
CA MET A 1 -33.04 -7.91 -20.59
C MET A 1 -31.77 -8.13 -21.41
N SER A 2 -31.81 -9.09 -22.32
CA SER A 2 -30.62 -9.55 -23.07
C SER A 2 -30.45 -8.68 -24.31
N PHE A 3 -29.38 -7.90 -24.39
CA PHE A 3 -29.02 -7.17 -25.59
C PHE A 3 -28.17 -8.07 -26.49
N SER A 4 -28.76 -8.47 -27.63
CA SER A 4 -28.09 -9.21 -28.69
C SER A 4 -27.65 -8.22 -29.78
N PHE A 5 -26.34 -8.00 -29.92
CA PHE A 5 -25.79 -7.26 -31.06
C PHE A 5 -25.25 -8.27 -32.08
N GLY A 6 -26.03 -8.49 -33.15
CA GLY A 6 -25.60 -9.25 -34.31
C GLY A 6 -24.77 -8.38 -35.25
N ILE A 7 -23.46 -8.62 -35.29
CA ILE A 7 -22.60 -8.22 -36.41
C ILE A 7 -21.71 -9.43 -36.74
N SER A 8 -22.19 -10.24 -37.69
CA SER A 8 -21.50 -11.40 -38.21
C SER A 8 -20.36 -10.99 -39.16
N SER A 9 -19.15 -10.87 -38.64
CA SER A 9 -17.92 -11.02 -39.44
C SER A 9 -17.00 -12.00 -38.73
N PRO A 10 -16.25 -12.87 -39.44
CA PRO A 10 -15.38 -13.87 -38.80
C PRO A 10 -14.32 -13.25 -37.85
N GLY A 11 -13.98 -11.98 -38.04
CA GLY A 11 -13.08 -11.23 -37.17
C GLY A 11 -13.74 -10.61 -35.94
N SER A 12 -15.05 -10.35 -35.96
CA SER A 12 -15.77 -9.77 -34.80
C SER A 12 -15.99 -10.82 -33.71
N THR A 13 -16.30 -12.05 -34.07
CA THR A 13 -16.46 -13.17 -33.12
C THR A 13 -15.15 -13.51 -32.42
N LEU A 14 -14.01 -13.52 -33.13
CA LEU A 14 -12.69 -13.71 -32.52
C LEU A 14 -12.34 -12.57 -31.55
N ARG A 15 -12.64 -11.32 -31.90
CA ARG A 15 -12.39 -10.15 -31.03
C ARG A 15 -13.28 -10.12 -29.79
N ILE A 16 -14.57 -10.45 -29.94
CA ILE A 16 -15.53 -10.52 -28.82
C ILE A 16 -15.20 -11.72 -27.91
N THR A 17 -14.75 -12.83 -28.49
CA THR A 17 -14.31 -13.99 -27.71
C THR A 17 -13.02 -13.67 -26.96
N ALA A 18 -12.02 -13.06 -27.61
CA ALA A 18 -10.78 -12.65 -26.96
C ALA A 18 -11.01 -11.61 -25.85
N SER A 19 -11.87 -10.62 -26.05
CA SER A 19 -12.20 -9.63 -24.99
C SER A 19 -12.93 -10.29 -23.82
N ARG A 20 -13.82 -11.25 -24.08
CA ARG A 20 -14.52 -12.03 -23.04
C ARG A 20 -13.59 -13.00 -22.31
N THR A 21 -12.60 -13.57 -22.98
CA THR A 21 -11.57 -14.41 -22.36
C THR A 21 -10.63 -13.57 -21.49
N ILE A 22 -10.19 -12.40 -21.97
CA ILE A 22 -9.41 -11.46 -21.16
C ILE A 22 -10.18 -11.11 -19.89
N PHE A 23 -11.45 -10.72 -20.01
CA PHE A 23 -12.29 -10.37 -18.86
C PHE A 23 -12.55 -11.52 -17.87
N THR A 24 -12.50 -12.78 -18.31
CA THR A 24 -12.69 -13.95 -17.43
C THR A 24 -11.41 -14.40 -16.73
N THR A 25 -10.24 -13.95 -17.20
CA THR A 25 -8.94 -14.16 -16.55
C THR A 25 -8.55 -13.03 -15.59
N LEU A 26 -9.29 -11.92 -15.60
CA LEU A 26 -9.04 -10.80 -14.68
C LEU A 26 -9.42 -11.21 -13.26
N VAL A 27 -8.42 -11.25 -12.38
CA VAL A 27 -8.64 -11.39 -10.94
C VAL A 27 -9.18 -10.05 -10.44
N PRO A 28 -10.40 -9.98 -9.91
CA PRO A 28 -10.91 -8.73 -9.36
C PRO A 28 -10.07 -8.33 -8.14
N PRO A 29 -9.78 -7.03 -7.95
CA PRO A 29 -9.06 -6.57 -6.77
C PRO A 29 -9.84 -6.93 -5.51
N LEU A 30 -9.11 -7.34 -4.47
CA LEU A 30 -9.69 -7.57 -3.15
C LEU A 30 -10.10 -6.21 -2.54
N GLN A 31 -11.04 -6.25 -1.59
CA GLN A 31 -11.65 -5.04 -1.00
C GLN A 31 -10.66 -4.05 -0.35
N HIS A 32 -9.43 -4.49 -0.06
CA HIS A 32 -8.38 -3.70 0.58
C HIS A 32 -7.10 -3.59 -0.26
N ASP A 33 -7.16 -3.92 -1.55
CA ASP A 33 -6.03 -3.76 -2.45
C ASP A 33 -5.81 -2.28 -2.79
N LEU A 34 -4.55 -1.85 -2.75
CA LEU A 34 -4.11 -0.49 -3.02
C LEU A 34 -3.68 -0.34 -4.49
N ILE A 35 -3.85 0.85 -5.04
CA ILE A 35 -3.45 1.19 -6.40
C ILE A 35 -1.92 1.29 -6.46
N ASN A 36 -1.30 0.55 -7.39
CA ASN A 36 0.11 0.69 -7.70
C ASN A 36 0.31 1.80 -8.73
N PHE A 37 0.81 2.96 -8.30
CA PHE A 37 1.10 4.07 -9.20
C PHE A 37 2.41 3.82 -9.95
N TYR A 38 2.35 3.85 -11.28
CA TYR A 38 3.53 3.62 -12.13
C TYR A 38 4.57 4.75 -12.04
N GLY A 39 4.20 5.93 -11.54
CA GLY A 39 5.08 7.08 -11.37
C GLY A 39 4.32 8.35 -10.96
N PRO A 40 4.99 9.51 -10.94
CA PRO A 40 4.36 10.80 -10.69
C PRO A 40 3.40 11.19 -11.82
N GLY A 41 2.58 12.23 -11.61
CA GLY A 41 1.68 12.76 -12.63
C GLY A 41 2.42 13.08 -13.95
N GLY A 42 1.81 12.70 -15.08
CA GLY A 42 2.42 12.83 -16.40
C GLY A 42 3.31 11.66 -16.83
N SER A 43 3.34 10.55 -16.06
CA SER A 43 4.04 9.32 -16.46
C SER A 43 3.43 8.66 -17.70
N PHE A 44 2.14 8.87 -17.93
CA PHE A 44 1.47 8.42 -19.14
C PHE A 44 1.63 9.45 -20.26
N ARG A 45 2.06 8.99 -21.44
CA ARG A 45 2.15 9.87 -22.62
C ARG A 45 0.75 10.19 -23.13
N SER A 46 0.30 11.42 -22.90
CA SER A 46 -0.97 11.96 -23.36
C SER A 46 -0.80 12.77 -24.65
N TYR A 47 -1.88 12.84 -25.44
CA TYR A 47 -1.98 13.70 -26.62
C TYR A 47 -3.28 14.49 -26.54
N SER A 48 -3.24 15.75 -26.95
CA SER A 48 -4.46 16.54 -27.01
C SER A 48 -5.37 16.03 -28.12
N LEU A 49 -6.67 15.88 -27.82
CA LEU A 49 -7.64 15.38 -28.79
C LEU A 49 -7.68 16.21 -30.08
N TRP A 50 -7.46 17.53 -29.99
CA TRP A 50 -7.41 18.42 -31.15
C TRP A 50 -6.23 18.09 -32.09
N GLN A 51 -5.07 17.70 -31.55
CA GLN A 51 -3.91 17.30 -32.35
C GLN A 51 -4.18 16.05 -33.19
N LEU A 52 -5.00 15.12 -32.69
CA LEU A 52 -5.41 13.94 -33.46
C LEU A 52 -6.22 14.31 -34.71
N PHE A 53 -7.05 15.34 -34.64
CA PHE A 53 -7.93 15.75 -35.75
C PHE A 53 -7.26 16.74 -36.71
N SER A 54 -6.48 17.68 -36.18
CA SER A 54 -5.91 18.79 -36.96
C SER A 54 -4.53 18.49 -37.54
N GLU A 55 -3.73 17.65 -36.86
CA GLU A 55 -2.34 17.38 -37.24
C GLU A 55 -1.98 15.89 -37.13
N PRO A 56 -2.67 15.00 -37.88
CA PRO A 56 -2.49 13.55 -37.76
C PRO A 56 -1.07 13.07 -38.08
N ARG A 57 -0.25 13.88 -38.77
CA ARG A 57 1.16 13.55 -39.08
C ARG A 57 2.10 13.62 -37.87
N VAL A 58 1.69 14.24 -36.76
CA VAL A 58 2.51 14.36 -35.54
C VAL A 58 2.57 13.04 -34.77
N ILE A 59 1.59 12.16 -34.97
CA ILE A 59 1.49 10.86 -34.30
C ILE A 59 1.86 9.77 -35.31
N PRO A 60 2.85 8.89 -35.01
CA PRO A 60 3.20 7.80 -35.90
C PRO A 60 1.99 6.92 -36.25
N GLU A 61 1.89 6.50 -37.51
CA GLU A 61 0.85 5.57 -37.93
C GLU A 61 0.91 4.28 -37.09
N GLY A 62 -0.25 3.84 -36.59
CA GLY A 62 -0.33 2.67 -35.73
C GLY A 62 0.11 2.89 -34.27
N TYR A 63 0.41 4.12 -33.83
CA TYR A 63 0.82 4.39 -32.44
C TYR A 63 -0.16 3.86 -31.38
N PHE A 64 -1.47 3.92 -31.68
CA PHE A 64 -2.55 3.44 -30.80
C PHE A 64 -2.97 1.99 -31.08
N LYS A 65 -2.33 1.31 -32.03
CA LYS A 65 -2.66 -0.08 -32.36
C LYS A 65 -2.35 -0.97 -31.17
N ASP A 66 -3.30 -1.85 -30.83
CA ASP A 66 -3.23 -2.81 -29.73
C ASP A 66 -3.02 -2.18 -28.32
N LYS A 67 -3.38 -0.89 -28.17
CA LYS A 67 -3.35 -0.16 -26.91
C LYS A 67 -4.74 0.21 -26.41
N VAL A 68 -4.91 0.21 -25.09
CA VAL A 68 -6.07 0.81 -24.43
C VAL A 68 -5.81 2.31 -24.28
N VAL A 69 -6.69 3.13 -24.84
CA VAL A 69 -6.58 4.60 -24.79
C VAL A 69 -7.65 5.16 -23.88
N PHE A 70 -7.25 5.99 -22.93
CA PHE A 70 -8.14 6.72 -22.03
C PHE A 70 -8.31 8.14 -22.54
N LEU A 71 -9.56 8.56 -22.72
CA LEU A 71 -9.92 9.91 -23.10
C LEU A 71 -10.51 10.62 -21.88
N GLY A 72 -9.97 11.77 -21.52
CA GLY A 72 -10.42 12.54 -20.38
C GLY A 72 -9.77 13.91 -20.32
N PHE A 73 -10.20 14.72 -19.36
CA PHE A 73 -9.65 16.05 -19.14
C PHE A 73 -8.30 15.94 -18.43
N ALA A 74 -7.26 16.52 -19.04
CA ALA A 74 -5.89 16.57 -18.55
C ALA A 74 -5.37 18.01 -18.54
N SER A 75 -6.21 18.95 -18.13
CA SER A 75 -5.91 20.38 -18.07
C SER A 75 -6.09 20.87 -16.64
N ASP A 76 -5.14 21.66 -16.15
CA ASP A 76 -5.34 22.45 -14.93
C ASP A 76 -6.45 23.50 -15.21
N LEU A 77 -7.63 23.24 -14.67
CA LEU A 77 -8.81 24.11 -14.83
C LEU A 77 -8.94 25.11 -13.67
N ARG A 78 -7.95 25.19 -12.77
CA ARG A 78 -7.94 26.16 -11.67
C ARG A 78 -7.95 27.57 -12.25
N GLY A 79 -9.06 28.28 -12.03
CA GLY A 79 -9.25 29.66 -12.51
C GLY A 79 -10.23 29.86 -13.66
N ARG A 80 -10.84 28.80 -14.23
CA ARG A 80 -11.89 28.93 -15.27
C ARG A 80 -13.32 28.62 -14.79
N GLY A 81 -13.55 28.62 -13.48
CA GLY A 81 -14.89 28.40 -12.90
C GLY A 81 -15.31 26.93 -12.81
N PHE A 82 -14.41 26.01 -13.13
CA PHE A 82 -14.58 24.58 -12.85
C PHE A 82 -14.25 24.33 -11.39
N THR A 83 -15.30 24.18 -10.58
CA THR A 83 -15.20 23.85 -9.16
C THR A 83 -14.43 22.54 -8.99
N ASP A 84 -13.56 22.47 -7.98
CA ASP A 84 -12.63 21.39 -7.60
C ASP A 84 -13.16 19.94 -7.61
N LYS A 85 -14.45 19.74 -7.86
CA LYS A 85 -15.12 18.44 -8.01
C LYS A 85 -14.90 17.80 -9.40
N GLU A 86 -14.65 18.61 -10.43
CA GLU A 86 -14.39 18.13 -11.79
C GLU A 86 -12.89 17.92 -12.06
N ILE A 87 -12.05 18.55 -11.24
CA ILE A 87 -10.60 18.37 -11.22
C ILE A 87 -10.30 17.26 -10.22
N LEU A 88 -10.33 16.01 -10.68
CA LEU A 88 -9.86 14.87 -9.88
C LEU A 88 -8.33 14.83 -9.86
N GLU A 89 -7.70 15.93 -9.44
CA GLU A 89 -6.32 15.93 -8.99
C GLU A 89 -6.31 15.29 -7.62
N VAL A 90 -6.06 13.98 -7.59
CA VAL A 90 -5.70 13.33 -6.34
C VAL A 90 -4.21 13.59 -6.15
N THR A 91 -3.81 14.05 -4.96
CA THR A 91 -2.40 14.09 -4.58
C THR A 91 -1.87 12.66 -4.63
N ALA A 92 -1.27 12.31 -5.75
CA ALA A 92 -0.63 11.02 -5.95
C ALA A 92 0.78 11.07 -5.34
N PRO A 93 1.39 9.90 -5.05
CA PRO A 93 2.78 9.86 -4.64
C PRO A 93 3.66 10.50 -5.74
N GLY A 94 4.12 11.74 -5.50
CA GLY A 94 4.97 12.48 -6.45
C GLY A 94 4.32 13.68 -7.17
N GLY A 95 3.10 14.08 -6.84
CA GLY A 95 2.51 15.35 -7.31
C GLY A 95 1.03 15.27 -7.69
N ASP A 96 0.51 16.34 -8.29
CA ASP A 96 -0.84 16.38 -8.84
C ASP A 96 -0.94 15.46 -10.07
N MET A 97 -1.96 14.60 -10.09
CA MET A 97 -2.17 13.65 -11.17
C MET A 97 -3.62 13.73 -11.66
N TYR A 98 -3.81 13.79 -12.99
CA TYR A 98 -5.15 13.89 -13.57
C TYR A 98 -5.99 12.65 -13.31
N GLY A 99 -7.29 12.82 -13.08
CA GLY A 99 -8.21 11.69 -12.83
C GLY A 99 -8.21 10.62 -13.94
N VAL A 100 -8.02 11.05 -15.21
CA VAL A 100 -7.89 10.12 -16.34
C VAL A 100 -6.63 9.24 -16.22
N GLU A 101 -5.54 9.75 -15.66
CA GLU A 101 -4.33 8.96 -15.40
C GLU A 101 -4.54 7.98 -14.24
N ILE A 102 -5.34 8.34 -13.24
CA ILE A 102 -5.73 7.41 -12.15
C ILE A 102 -6.52 6.24 -12.73
N HIS A 103 -7.51 6.51 -13.58
CA HIS A 103 -8.29 5.46 -14.23
C HIS A 103 -7.42 4.58 -15.16
N ALA A 104 -6.50 5.19 -15.90
CA ALA A 104 -5.53 4.44 -16.71
C ALA A 104 -4.62 3.56 -15.85
N THR A 105 -4.18 4.06 -14.69
CA THR A 105 -3.39 3.30 -13.71
C THR A 105 -4.17 2.13 -13.15
N ILE A 106 -5.43 2.34 -12.75
CA ILE A 106 -6.29 1.27 -12.23
C ILE A 106 -6.50 0.20 -13.30
N ALA A 107 -6.81 0.59 -14.54
CA ALA A 107 -6.99 -0.36 -15.63
C ALA A 107 -5.71 -1.13 -15.94
N GLY A 108 -4.55 -0.47 -15.93
CA GLY A 108 -3.25 -1.13 -16.04
C GLY A 108 -3.04 -2.16 -14.94
N ASN A 109 -3.33 -1.82 -13.69
CA ASN A 109 -3.21 -2.74 -12.56
C ASN A 109 -4.16 -3.94 -12.65
N ILE A 110 -5.37 -3.75 -13.19
CA ILE A 110 -6.31 -4.85 -13.48
C ILE A 110 -5.72 -5.76 -14.57
N ILE A 111 -5.29 -5.20 -15.69
CA ILE A 111 -4.76 -5.95 -16.84
C ILE A 111 -3.48 -6.72 -16.48
N GLU A 112 -2.58 -6.10 -15.72
CA GLU A 112 -1.31 -6.69 -15.31
C GLU A 112 -1.41 -7.51 -14.02
N ASN A 113 -2.56 -7.47 -13.33
CA ASN A 113 -2.77 -8.02 -12.00
C ASN A 113 -1.69 -7.56 -10.98
N LYS A 114 -1.38 -6.26 -10.99
CA LYS A 114 -0.32 -5.64 -10.17
C LYS A 114 -0.86 -4.70 -9.11
N PHE A 115 -1.84 -5.16 -8.35
CA PHE A 115 -2.30 -4.42 -7.18
C PHE A 115 -1.32 -4.54 -6.02
N ILE A 116 -1.25 -3.49 -5.21
CA ILE A 116 -0.56 -3.56 -3.93
C ILE A 116 -1.51 -4.24 -2.95
N SER A 117 -1.34 -5.56 -2.79
CA SER A 117 -2.21 -6.32 -1.90
C SER A 117 -1.80 -6.15 -0.45
N ARG A 118 -2.80 -6.08 0.44
CA ARG A 118 -2.55 -6.19 1.87
C ARG A 118 -2.45 -7.66 2.24
N ILE A 119 -1.48 -8.00 3.09
CA ILE A 119 -1.35 -9.38 3.58
C ILE A 119 -2.59 -9.75 4.41
N SER A 120 -2.90 -11.05 4.50
CA SER A 120 -4.05 -11.52 5.30
C SER A 120 -3.97 -10.94 6.72
N PRO A 121 -5.04 -10.34 7.26
CA PRO A 121 -5.01 -9.71 8.58
C PRO A 121 -4.66 -10.71 9.70
N VAL A 122 -4.98 -12.00 9.49
CA VAL A 122 -4.61 -13.08 10.41
C VAL A 122 -3.11 -13.33 10.39
N LEU A 123 -2.49 -13.37 9.20
CA LEU A 123 -1.05 -13.54 9.08
C LEU A 123 -0.30 -12.29 9.58
N GLU A 124 -0.81 -11.10 9.27
CA GLU A 124 -0.29 -9.81 9.75
C GLU A 124 -0.24 -9.79 11.28
N SER A 125 -1.37 -10.09 11.93
CA SER A 125 -1.46 -10.12 13.40
C SER A 125 -0.56 -11.19 14.01
N LEU A 126 -0.49 -12.39 13.43
CA LEU A 126 0.38 -13.46 13.93
C LEU A 126 1.86 -13.06 13.88
N LEU A 127 2.31 -12.46 12.77
CA LEU A 127 3.69 -11.98 12.63
C LEU A 127 4.01 -10.85 13.59
N ILE A 128 3.08 -9.90 13.78
CA ILE A 128 3.23 -8.81 14.75
C ILE A 128 3.32 -9.36 16.17
N VAL A 129 2.41 -10.26 16.57
CA VAL A 129 2.42 -10.89 17.89
C VAL A 129 3.72 -11.66 18.13
N LEU A 130 4.21 -12.39 17.12
CA LEU A 130 5.48 -13.11 17.21
C LEU A 130 6.67 -12.15 17.41
N ALA A 131 6.75 -11.07 16.63
CA ALA A 131 7.81 -10.08 16.76
C ALA A 131 7.80 -9.42 18.16
N ILE A 132 6.62 -9.02 18.63
CA ILE A 132 6.37 -8.48 19.96
C ILE A 132 6.78 -9.48 21.05
N PHE A 133 6.41 -10.75 20.90
CA PHE A 133 6.76 -11.80 21.85
C PHE A 133 8.27 -12.00 21.96
N VAL A 134 8.98 -12.07 20.83
CA VAL A 134 10.45 -12.20 20.80
C VAL A 134 11.12 -11.01 21.47
N MET A 135 10.67 -9.78 21.20
CA MET A 135 11.20 -8.58 21.84
C MET A 135 10.96 -8.60 23.36
N THR A 136 9.74 -8.93 23.79
CA THR A 136 9.37 -9.01 25.21
C THR A 136 10.23 -10.02 25.96
N PHE A 137 10.34 -11.23 25.39
CA PHE A 137 11.10 -12.32 25.96
C PHE A 137 12.58 -11.94 26.09
N SER A 138 13.14 -11.26 25.09
CA SER A 138 14.52 -10.80 25.12
C SER A 138 14.78 -9.78 26.23
N ILE A 139 13.86 -8.84 26.47
CA ILE A 139 13.99 -7.82 27.52
C ILE A 139 13.90 -8.45 28.92
N LEU A 140 13.01 -9.42 29.11
CA LEU A 140 12.78 -10.03 30.44
C LEU A 140 13.89 -10.99 30.86
N PHE A 141 14.47 -11.74 29.91
CA PHE A 141 15.39 -12.84 30.23
C PHE A 141 16.86 -12.56 29.91
N MET A 142 17.17 -11.52 29.12
CA MET A 142 18.55 -11.21 28.74
C MET A 142 19.08 -9.96 29.46
N GLN A 143 20.41 -9.85 29.56
CA GLN A 143 21.03 -8.62 30.03
C GLN A 143 20.73 -7.46 29.06
N PRO A 144 20.64 -6.20 29.55
CA PRO A 144 20.21 -5.05 28.75
C PRO A 144 20.99 -4.86 27.44
N GLN A 145 22.29 -5.17 27.47
CA GLN A 145 23.17 -5.09 26.30
C GLN A 145 22.76 -6.05 25.16
N TYR A 146 22.44 -7.30 25.50
CA TYR A 146 22.02 -8.29 24.49
C TYR A 146 20.57 -8.07 24.06
N ALA A 147 19.70 -7.67 24.99
CA ALA A 147 18.31 -7.33 24.69
C ALA A 147 18.23 -6.19 23.66
N ALA A 148 19.07 -5.15 23.80
CA ALA A 148 19.15 -4.05 22.84
C ALA A 148 19.56 -4.53 21.43
N SER A 149 20.57 -5.41 21.33
CA SER A 149 20.99 -5.99 20.04
C SER A 149 19.89 -6.80 19.37
N VAL A 150 19.14 -7.61 20.14
CA VAL A 150 18.02 -8.39 19.60
C VAL A 150 16.89 -7.48 19.12
N LEU A 151 16.60 -6.40 19.85
CA LEU A 151 15.58 -5.43 19.49
C LEU A 151 15.92 -4.74 18.16
N VAL A 152 17.15 -4.25 18.03
CA VAL A 152 17.65 -3.64 16.78
C VAL A 152 17.66 -4.66 15.65
N GLY A 153 18.15 -5.88 15.89
CA GLY A 153 18.18 -6.95 14.89
C GLY A 153 16.79 -7.30 14.38
N THR A 154 15.82 -7.45 15.29
CA THR A 154 14.42 -7.75 14.94
C THR A 154 13.80 -6.62 14.14
N ALA A 155 14.06 -5.36 14.51
CA ALA A 155 13.59 -4.20 13.76
C ALA A 155 14.21 -4.14 12.34
N CYS A 156 15.51 -4.41 12.20
CA CYS A 156 16.18 -4.47 10.90
C CYS A 156 15.64 -5.60 10.02
N ILE A 157 15.43 -6.79 10.59
CA ILE A 157 14.85 -7.94 9.86
C ILE A 157 13.43 -7.60 9.39
N TRP A 158 12.61 -6.98 10.24
CA TRP A 158 11.26 -6.57 9.87
C TRP A 158 11.26 -5.51 8.76
N ALA A 159 12.14 -4.51 8.84
CA ALA A 159 12.28 -3.49 7.82
C ALA A 159 12.74 -4.08 6.48
N ALA A 160 13.71 -5.00 6.51
CA ALA A 160 14.17 -5.72 5.32
C ALA A 160 13.06 -6.59 4.72
N ALA A 161 12.33 -7.34 5.55
CA ALA A 161 11.20 -8.17 5.12
C ALA A 161 10.10 -7.31 4.47
N THR A 162 9.78 -6.16 5.06
CA THR A 162 8.80 -5.21 4.50
C THR A 162 9.27 -4.67 3.15
N PHE A 163 10.54 -4.28 3.04
CA PHE A 163 11.11 -3.76 1.80
C PHE A 163 11.11 -4.81 0.67
N VAL A 164 11.49 -6.05 0.98
CA VAL A 164 11.48 -7.17 0.02
C VAL A 164 10.04 -7.53 -0.37
N ALA A 165 9.12 -7.59 0.59
CA ALA A 165 7.71 -7.86 0.34
C ALA A 165 7.08 -6.81 -0.59
N PHE A 166 7.39 -5.53 -0.37
CA PHE A 166 6.89 -4.47 -1.22
C PHE A 166 7.51 -4.50 -2.62
N LYS A 167 8.84 -4.64 -2.72
CA LYS A 167 9.56 -4.57 -4.00
C LYS A 167 9.23 -5.73 -4.94
N TYR A 168 9.14 -6.95 -4.43
CA TYR A 168 9.00 -8.15 -5.27
C TYR A 168 7.59 -8.69 -5.34
N PHE A 169 6.79 -8.50 -4.29
CA PHE A 169 5.47 -9.11 -4.17
C PHE A 169 4.33 -8.08 -4.11
N LEU A 170 4.65 -6.78 -4.15
CA LEU A 170 3.70 -5.68 -3.99
C LEU A 170 2.85 -5.82 -2.70
N TYR A 171 3.37 -6.50 -1.68
CA TYR A 171 2.67 -6.63 -0.41
C TYR A 171 2.95 -5.45 0.48
N PHE A 172 1.90 -4.79 0.96
CA PHE A 172 2.02 -3.76 1.97
C PHE A 172 1.98 -4.38 3.37
N LEU A 173 3.14 -4.41 4.04
CA LEU A 173 3.24 -4.76 5.46
C LEU A 173 3.28 -3.47 6.32
N PRO A 174 2.34 -3.27 7.24
CA PRO A 174 2.33 -2.08 8.10
C PRO A 174 3.48 -2.10 9.11
N GLY A 175 4.60 -1.45 8.79
CA GLY A 175 5.75 -1.34 9.69
C GLY A 175 5.48 -0.52 10.96
N PHE A 176 4.55 0.42 10.90
CA PHE A 176 4.24 1.32 12.02
C PHE A 176 3.74 0.59 13.26
N MET A 177 2.96 -0.49 13.10
CA MET A 177 2.39 -1.23 14.23
C MET A 177 3.44 -1.93 15.09
N VAL A 178 4.54 -2.37 14.50
CA VAL A 178 5.64 -3.02 15.25
C VAL A 178 6.40 -1.98 16.07
N ILE A 179 6.60 -0.77 15.53
CA ILE A 179 7.29 0.32 16.22
C ILE A 179 6.45 0.82 17.41
N THR A 180 5.16 1.04 17.21
CA THR A 180 4.28 1.48 18.32
C THR A 180 4.15 0.40 19.39
N GLY A 181 3.99 -0.87 18.99
CA GLY A 181 3.96 -2.00 19.92
C GLY A 181 5.22 -2.10 20.78
N SER A 182 6.39 -1.94 20.18
CA SER A 182 7.68 -2.02 20.89
C SER A 182 7.88 -0.84 21.86
N ILE A 183 7.46 0.37 21.51
CA ILE A 183 7.49 1.53 22.44
C ILE A 183 6.62 1.25 23.67
N VAL A 184 5.37 0.81 23.48
CA VAL A 184 4.44 0.52 24.59
C VAL A 184 5.02 -0.54 25.52
N GLN A 185 5.70 -1.56 24.98
CA GLN A 185 6.35 -2.60 25.77
C GLN A 185 7.51 -2.09 26.60
N ILE A 186 8.39 -1.26 26.03
CA ILE A 186 9.51 -0.67 26.77
C ILE A 186 8.98 0.15 27.96
N PHE A 187 7.91 0.94 27.75
CA PHE A 187 7.27 1.69 28.83
C PHE A 187 6.62 0.78 29.89
N ALA A 188 5.89 -0.26 29.48
CA ALA A 188 5.22 -1.18 30.40
C ALA A 188 6.23 -1.95 31.27
N ILE A 189 7.32 -2.43 30.66
CA ILE A 189 8.38 -3.14 31.38
C ILE A 189 9.16 -2.17 32.29
N GLY A 190 9.46 -0.97 31.80
CA GLY A 190 10.08 0.09 32.61
C GLY A 190 9.26 0.40 33.87
N MET A 191 7.95 0.64 33.71
CA MET A 191 7.02 0.85 34.82
C MET A 191 6.99 -0.35 35.78
N PHE A 192 6.96 -1.57 35.26
CA PHE A 192 6.94 -2.79 36.08
C PHE A 192 8.21 -2.94 36.91
N THR A 193 9.39 -2.70 36.30
CA THR A 193 10.67 -2.77 37.03
C THR A 193 10.79 -1.69 38.10
N ILE A 194 10.38 -0.45 37.82
CA ILE A 194 10.35 0.64 38.80
C ILE A 194 9.40 0.31 39.95
N ALA A 195 8.21 -0.23 39.65
CA ALA A 195 7.25 -0.64 40.67
C ALA A 195 7.83 -1.74 41.58
N LEU A 196 8.52 -2.74 41.01
CA LEU A 196 9.18 -3.78 41.79
C LEU A 196 10.30 -3.23 42.68
N ILE A 197 11.08 -2.26 42.18
CA ILE A 197 12.13 -1.60 42.99
C ILE A 197 11.49 -0.79 44.12
N ALA A 198 10.45 -0.01 43.84
CA ALA A 198 9.74 0.78 44.85
C ALA A 198 9.07 -0.08 45.93
N GLN A 199 8.52 -1.24 45.56
CA GLN A 199 7.97 -2.21 46.53
C GLN A 199 9.07 -2.75 47.46
N ARG A 200 10.25 -3.09 46.91
CA ARG A 200 11.40 -3.55 47.71
C ARG A 200 11.89 -2.48 48.69
N GLU A 201 11.97 -1.22 48.27
CA GLU A 201 12.37 -0.11 49.14
C GLU A 201 11.37 0.16 50.27
N LEU A 202 10.06 0.01 49.99
CA LEU A 202 9.01 0.11 51.01
C LEU A 202 9.12 -1.01 52.04
N GLU A 203 9.35 -2.25 51.60
CA GLU A 203 9.57 -3.39 52.51
C GLU A 203 10.82 -3.17 53.38
N ASP A 204 11.93 -2.73 52.79
CA ASP A 204 13.16 -2.42 53.53
C ASP A 204 12.98 -1.28 54.54
N THR A 205 12.21 -0.25 54.18
CA THR A 205 11.91 0.87 55.07
C THR A 205 11.02 0.43 56.23
N LYS A 206 9.95 -0.34 55.97
CA LYS A 206 9.10 -0.92 57.02
C LYS A 206 9.90 -1.80 57.98
N ARG A 207 10.82 -2.59 57.46
CA ARG A 207 11.72 -3.46 58.23
C ARG A 207 12.68 -2.65 59.12
N LYS A 208 13.21 -1.53 58.63
CA LYS A 208 14.10 -0.62 59.39
C LYS A 208 13.36 0.20 60.46
N VAL A 209 12.12 0.61 60.20
CA VAL A 209 11.31 1.43 61.12
C VAL A 209 10.65 0.57 62.22
N GLY A 210 10.78 -0.75 62.19
CA GLY A 210 10.26 -1.63 63.23
C GLY A 210 8.74 -1.73 63.25
N LEU A 211 8.07 -1.30 62.18
CA LEU A 211 6.63 -1.46 61.99
C LEU A 211 6.35 -2.88 61.48
N SER A 212 6.60 -3.88 62.32
CA SER A 212 6.00 -5.20 62.16
C SER A 212 4.66 -5.20 62.90
N THR A 213 3.57 -5.09 62.16
CA THR A 213 2.25 -5.53 62.59
C THR A 213 1.84 -6.71 61.73
#